data_AF-A0A212R501-F1
#
_entry.id   AF-A0A212R501-F1
#
_cell.length_a   1.000
_cell.length_b   1.000
_cell.length_c   1.000
_cell.angle_alpha   90.00
_cell.angle_beta   90.00
_cell.angle_gamma   90.00
#
_symmetry.space_group_name_H-M   'P 1'
#
loop_
_entity.id
_entity.type
_entity.pdbx_description
1 polymer ?
#
loop_
_entity_poly.entity_id
_entity_poly.type
_entity_poly.pdbx_seq_one_letter_code
_entity_poly.pdbx_strand_id
1 'polypeptide(L)'
;MNELVSNNAVEPSEASAAASDEGVTAELGATTAQPIRPANVPEIFWDAERGAVLTDKLLRAHLDLLATLPSEEDPVPLISDEAATSINPNGPNELADCGHPYEIEPPHPLLASNEDVNLKLRHAGLSQEQAQIVYNLAAEVLVPLIENVAWDNQAAQHVARLSQDFGGAEAWARTAQQLRTWGRANLAPQVYTALASDPEGIHAMHQMMRS
;
A
#
# COMPACT_ATOMS: atom_id res chain seq x y z
N MET A 1 -13.84 -35.53 28.81
CA MET A 1 -12.81 -36.53 29.18
C MET A 1 -11.53 -36.12 28.48
N ASN A 2 -10.71 -35.29 29.11
CA ASN A 2 -9.65 -35.65 30.06
C ASN A 2 -8.47 -36.41 29.43
N GLU A 3 -7.33 -35.73 29.52
CA GLU A 3 -5.99 -36.24 29.78
C GLU A 3 -5.31 -37.12 28.72
N LEU A 4 -4.14 -36.66 28.28
CA LEU A 4 -2.89 -37.28 28.73
C LEU A 4 -1.73 -36.29 28.54
N VAL A 5 -1.49 -35.55 29.62
CA VAL A 5 -0.17 -35.06 30.01
C VAL A 5 0.69 -36.29 30.32
N SER A 6 1.90 -36.34 29.79
CA SER A 6 3.01 -37.17 30.26
C SER A 6 4.27 -36.38 29.94
N ASN A 7 4.75 -35.51 30.83
CA ASN A 7 5.49 -35.83 32.05
C ASN A 7 6.56 -36.91 31.78
N ASN A 8 7.78 -36.45 31.53
CA ASN A 8 8.97 -37.21 31.91
C ASN A 8 9.51 -36.58 33.20
N ALA A 9 9.24 -37.28 34.29
CA ALA A 9 9.71 -37.01 35.63
C ALA A 9 10.87 -37.95 35.97
N VAL A 10 11.36 -37.78 37.20
CA VAL A 10 12.19 -38.69 38.00
C VAL A 10 13.68 -38.33 37.98
N GLU A 11 14.16 -37.42 38.86
CA GLU A 11 14.34 -37.53 40.33
C GLU A 11 15.68 -38.23 40.72
N PRO A 12 16.05 -38.38 42.01
CA PRO A 12 16.36 -37.38 43.04
C PRO A 12 17.66 -37.79 43.81
N SER A 13 18.05 -37.06 44.87
CA SER A 13 18.75 -37.58 46.08
C SER A 13 19.16 -36.37 46.93
N GLU A 14 18.41 -36.04 48.00
CA GLU A 14 18.67 -36.42 49.40
C GLU A 14 20.04 -35.92 49.90
N ALA A 15 20.21 -35.22 51.02
CA ALA A 15 19.62 -35.38 52.35
C ALA A 15 19.92 -34.07 53.16
N SER A 16 19.08 -33.52 54.05
CA SER A 16 18.63 -33.99 55.37
C SER A 16 19.22 -33.16 56.53
N ALA A 17 18.45 -33.11 57.63
CA ALA A 17 18.67 -32.55 58.97
C ALA A 17 18.32 -31.06 59.14
N ALA A 18 17.17 -30.70 59.75
CA ALA A 18 16.83 -30.75 61.21
C ALA A 18 17.76 -29.84 62.05
N ALA A 19 17.37 -29.12 63.09
CA ALA A 19 16.14 -28.67 63.73
C ALA A 19 16.67 -27.82 64.92
N SER A 20 15.92 -26.79 65.32
CA SER A 20 16.02 -26.09 66.64
C SER A 20 17.30 -25.30 66.94
N ASP A 21 17.17 -24.02 67.28
CA ASP A 21 17.20 -23.57 68.69
C ASP A 21 17.37 -22.03 68.78
N GLU A 22 16.95 -21.53 69.93
CA GLU A 22 16.70 -20.16 70.36
C GLU A 22 17.86 -19.15 70.33
N GLY A 23 17.50 -17.88 70.56
CA GLY A 23 18.27 -17.01 71.45
C GLY A 23 19.30 -16.11 70.74
N VAL A 24 18.94 -14.89 70.38
CA VAL A 24 19.10 -13.70 71.23
C VAL A 24 20.54 -13.18 71.32
N THR A 25 20.68 -11.95 70.80
CA THR A 25 21.62 -10.86 71.11
C THR A 25 23.07 -10.89 70.61
N ALA A 26 23.32 -9.89 69.76
CA ALA A 26 24.41 -8.90 69.82
C ALA A 26 25.83 -9.43 69.48
N GLU A 27 26.69 -8.80 68.68
CA GLU A 27 26.88 -7.39 68.34
C GLU A 27 27.55 -7.27 66.95
N LEU A 28 27.20 -6.20 66.23
CA LEU A 28 28.08 -5.34 65.41
C LEU A 28 29.16 -6.01 64.52
N GLY A 29 28.80 -6.17 63.24
CA GLY A 29 29.74 -6.22 62.13
C GLY A 29 29.21 -5.40 60.95
N ALA A 30 29.69 -4.17 60.80
CA ALA A 30 29.35 -3.30 59.68
C ALA A 30 29.82 -3.92 58.35
N THR A 31 28.90 -4.10 57.40
CA THR A 31 29.22 -4.09 55.97
C THR A 31 28.15 -3.28 55.24
N THR A 32 28.48 -2.01 55.01
CA THR A 32 27.72 -1.08 54.18
C THR A 32 27.98 -1.43 52.71
N ALA A 33 27.18 -2.33 52.16
CA ALA A 33 27.12 -2.53 50.71
C ALA A 33 26.34 -1.36 50.09
N GLN A 34 27.05 -0.38 49.54
CA GLN A 34 26.45 0.74 48.82
C GLN A 34 25.67 0.21 47.60
N PRO A 35 24.39 0.54 47.44
CA PRO A 35 23.60 0.07 46.32
C PRO A 35 24.05 0.74 45.03
N ILE A 36 24.42 -0.10 44.07
CA ILE A 36 24.89 0.29 42.75
C ILE A 36 23.70 0.81 41.94
N ARG A 37 23.83 2.01 41.38
CA ARG A 37 22.81 2.63 40.51
C ARG A 37 22.54 1.73 39.29
N PRO A 38 21.29 1.30 39.04
CA PRO A 38 20.94 0.55 37.84
C PRO A 38 21.02 1.44 36.59
N ALA A 39 21.55 0.90 35.49
CA ALA A 39 21.90 1.63 34.27
C ALA A 39 20.72 2.37 33.58
N ASN A 40 19.48 1.97 33.88
CA ASN A 40 18.27 2.50 33.25
C ASN A 40 17.65 3.69 34.02
N VAL A 41 18.28 4.17 35.10
CA VAL A 41 17.73 5.26 35.92
C VAL A 41 18.57 6.54 35.71
N PRO A 42 17.98 7.60 35.12
CA PRO A 42 18.60 8.92 35.05
C PRO A 42 18.96 9.47 36.43
N GLU A 43 20.03 10.26 36.51
CA GLU A 43 20.64 10.71 37.78
C GLU A 43 19.69 11.55 38.62
N ILE A 44 18.79 12.25 37.93
CA ILE A 44 17.73 13.08 38.51
C ILE A 44 16.72 12.30 39.37
N PHE A 45 16.63 10.97 39.19
CA PHE A 45 15.71 10.10 39.93
C PHE A 45 16.42 9.15 40.91
N TRP A 46 17.75 9.26 41.09
CA TRP A 46 18.52 8.41 41.99
C TRP A 46 18.96 9.19 43.24
N ASP A 47 18.69 8.65 44.43
CA ASP A 47 19.21 9.18 45.69
C ASP A 47 20.46 8.38 46.10
N ALA A 48 21.63 9.03 46.09
CA ALA A 48 22.90 8.39 46.46
C ALA A 48 23.05 8.16 47.97
N GLU A 49 22.33 8.90 48.81
CA GLU A 49 22.40 8.77 50.27
C GLU A 49 21.52 7.63 50.77
N ARG A 50 20.35 7.44 50.16
CA ARG A 50 19.42 6.35 50.48
C ARG A 50 19.57 5.13 49.59
N GLY A 51 20.25 5.28 48.45
CA GLY A 51 20.53 4.18 47.56
C GLY A 51 19.29 3.61 46.86
N ALA A 52 18.30 4.47 46.66
CA ALA A 52 16.99 4.10 46.15
C ALA A 52 16.51 5.14 45.13
N VAL A 53 15.54 4.75 44.31
CA VAL A 53 14.90 5.64 43.34
C VAL A 53 13.98 6.61 44.09
N LEU A 54 14.07 7.91 43.77
CA LEU A 54 13.17 8.95 44.27
C LEU A 54 11.80 8.81 43.60
N THR A 55 10.97 7.93 44.14
CA THR A 55 9.62 7.64 43.63
C THR A 55 8.76 8.90 43.55
N ASP A 56 8.88 9.82 44.51
CA ASP A 56 8.13 11.08 44.50
C ASP A 56 8.47 12.00 43.31
N LYS A 57 9.76 12.08 42.93
CA LYS A 57 10.18 12.86 41.77
C LYS A 57 9.78 12.17 40.46
N LEU A 58 9.88 10.84 40.41
CA LEU A 58 9.45 10.06 39.26
C LEU A 58 7.95 10.22 39.02
N LEU A 59 7.14 10.09 40.08
CA LEU A 59 5.69 10.25 40.00
C LEU A 59 5.33 11.68 39.56
N ARG A 60 6.03 12.70 40.08
CA ARG A 60 5.80 14.09 39.69
C ARG A 60 6.13 14.34 38.22
N ALA A 61 7.25 13.82 37.71
CA ALA A 61 7.62 13.93 36.31
C ALA A 61 6.65 13.16 35.39
N HIS A 62 6.13 12.01 35.83
CA HIS A 62 5.12 11.27 35.09
C HIS A 62 3.76 11.98 35.06
N LEU A 63 3.34 12.57 36.18
CA LEU A 63 2.11 13.37 36.25
C LEU A 63 2.22 14.65 35.40
N ASP A 64 3.39 15.28 35.36
CA ASP A 64 3.64 16.46 34.50
C ASP A 64 3.62 16.09 33.02
N LEU A 65 4.16 14.91 32.67
CA LEU A 65 4.03 14.34 31.33
C LEU A 65 2.57 14.05 30.98
N LEU A 66 1.81 13.42 31.88
CA LEU A 66 0.37 13.16 31.68
C LEU A 66 -0.46 14.45 31.61
N ALA A 67 -0.08 15.51 32.33
CA ALA A 67 -0.72 16.82 32.26
C ALA A 67 -0.37 17.57 30.97
N THR A 68 0.80 17.28 30.37
CA THR A 68 1.23 17.80 29.07
C THR A 68 0.60 17.02 27.91
N LEU A 69 0.19 15.77 28.15
CA LEU A 69 -0.63 15.02 27.21
C LEU A 69 -2.05 15.62 27.18
N PRO A 70 -2.63 15.85 26.00
CA PRO A 70 -4.02 16.26 25.91
C PRO A 70 -4.89 15.16 26.54
N SER A 71 -5.70 15.53 27.55
CA SER A 71 -6.63 14.60 28.18
C SER A 71 -7.67 14.13 27.16
N GLU A 72 -7.78 12.81 26.96
CA GLU A 72 -8.72 12.15 26.03
C GLU A 72 -10.19 12.17 26.51
N GLU A 73 -10.57 13.00 27.48
CA GLU A 73 -11.88 12.92 28.17
C GLU A 73 -12.75 14.18 28.06
N ASP A 74 -12.64 14.94 26.97
CA ASP A 74 -13.70 15.91 26.65
C ASP A 74 -14.88 15.18 25.96
N PRO A 75 -16.11 15.28 26.51
CA PRO A 75 -17.26 14.60 25.94
C PRO A 75 -17.57 15.17 24.55
N VAL A 76 -17.53 14.26 23.57
CA VAL A 76 -17.88 14.48 22.16
C VAL A 76 -19.13 15.37 22.05
N PRO A 77 -19.06 16.60 21.52
CA PRO A 77 -20.25 17.31 21.13
C PRO A 77 -20.84 16.56 19.93
N LEU A 78 -22.08 16.08 20.09
CA LEU A 78 -22.89 15.58 19.00
C LEU A 78 -22.91 16.63 17.88
N ILE A 79 -22.18 16.33 16.81
CA ILE A 79 -22.39 16.70 15.41
C ILE A 79 -23.09 18.06 15.25
N SER A 80 -22.29 19.11 15.08
CA SER A 80 -22.71 20.22 14.23
C SER A 80 -21.85 20.15 12.98
N ASP A 81 -22.54 20.13 11.83
CA ASP A 81 -21.98 20.20 10.49
C ASP A 81 -20.82 21.20 10.40
N GLU A 82 -19.91 20.93 9.47
CA GLU A 82 -18.77 21.75 9.04
C GLU A 82 -17.40 21.36 9.64
N ALA A 83 -16.71 20.50 8.88
CA ALA A 83 -15.26 20.42 8.75
C ALA A 83 -14.42 20.17 10.02
N ALA A 84 -14.14 18.90 10.31
CA ALA A 84 -12.88 18.54 10.96
C ALA A 84 -12.43 17.13 10.55
N THR A 85 -11.37 17.12 9.76
CA THR A 85 -10.60 15.99 9.27
C THR A 85 -10.32 14.95 10.36
N SER A 86 -10.84 13.75 10.17
CA SER A 86 -10.35 12.55 10.87
C SER A 86 -8.99 12.18 10.26
N ILE A 87 -7.93 12.83 10.76
CA ILE A 87 -6.54 12.49 10.46
C ILE A 87 -6.23 11.23 11.27
N ASN A 88 -6.06 10.10 10.59
CA ASN A 88 -5.55 8.88 11.20
C ASN A 88 -4.06 9.08 11.55
N PRO A 89 -3.65 9.03 12.84
CA PRO A 89 -2.30 9.42 13.27
C PRO A 89 -1.24 8.31 13.15
N ASN A 90 -1.55 7.14 12.57
CA ASN A 90 -0.62 6.01 12.49
C ASN A 90 0.21 5.92 11.18
N GLY A 91 0.13 6.91 10.30
CA GLY A 91 1.09 7.06 9.20
C GLY A 91 2.19 8.05 9.59
N PRO A 92 3.46 7.87 9.15
CA PRO A 92 4.44 8.93 9.27
C PRO A 92 3.92 10.16 8.53
N ASN A 93 3.43 11.13 9.30
CA ASN A 93 3.00 12.44 8.84
C ASN A 93 4.27 13.22 8.50
N GLU A 94 4.91 12.86 7.39
CA GLU A 94 5.81 13.76 6.69
C GLU A 94 4.94 14.89 6.15
N LEU A 95 4.79 15.90 7.01
CA LEU A 95 4.50 17.28 6.70
C LEU A 95 3.57 17.45 5.51
N ALA A 96 2.27 17.61 5.77
CA ALA A 96 1.35 18.20 4.82
C ALA A 96 2.06 19.35 4.09
N ASP A 97 2.39 19.12 2.82
CA ASP A 97 3.08 20.06 1.96
C ASP A 97 2.05 21.15 1.59
N CYS A 98 1.81 22.02 2.57
CA CYS A 98 0.78 23.02 2.56
C CYS A 98 1.22 24.17 1.65
N GLY A 99 1.00 24.01 0.35
CA GLY A 99 0.87 25.14 -0.58
C GLY A 99 1.51 25.00 -1.95
N HIS A 100 2.30 23.96 -2.20
CA HIS A 100 2.97 23.79 -3.48
C HIS A 100 2.18 22.86 -4.43
N PRO A 101 2.12 23.17 -5.74
CA PRO A 101 1.55 22.25 -6.71
C PRO A 101 2.39 20.97 -6.76
N TYR A 102 1.74 19.82 -6.97
CA TYR A 102 2.47 18.57 -7.12
C TYR A 102 3.32 18.60 -8.40
N GLU A 103 4.58 18.22 -8.28
CA GLU A 103 5.47 18.03 -9.42
C GLU A 103 5.38 16.57 -9.87
N ILE A 104 4.34 16.23 -10.62
CA ILE A 104 4.10 14.85 -11.07
C ILE A 104 4.94 14.57 -12.32
N GLU A 105 5.81 13.56 -12.25
CA GLU A 105 6.47 13.01 -13.42
C GLU A 105 5.49 12.09 -14.16
N PRO A 106 5.09 12.39 -15.41
CA PRO A 106 4.10 11.59 -16.11
C PRO A 106 4.68 10.21 -16.46
N PRO A 107 4.09 9.10 -15.96
CA PRO A 107 4.61 7.75 -16.18
C PRO A 107 4.43 7.26 -17.63
N HIS A 108 3.56 7.89 -18.41
CA HIS A 108 3.26 7.51 -19.78
C HIS A 108 2.81 8.73 -20.60
N PRO A 109 3.15 8.86 -21.90
CA PRO A 109 2.78 10.02 -22.73
C PRO A 109 1.26 10.25 -22.88
N LEU A 110 0.45 9.23 -22.65
CA LEU A 110 -1.02 9.34 -22.67
C LEU A 110 -1.60 9.89 -21.36
N LEU A 111 -0.81 9.94 -20.29
CA LEU A 111 -1.22 10.43 -18.98
C LEU A 111 -0.47 11.72 -18.66
N ALA A 112 -1.21 12.78 -18.40
CA ALA A 112 -0.67 14.05 -17.98
C ALA A 112 -1.10 14.37 -16.55
N SER A 113 -0.28 15.15 -15.85
CA SER A 113 -0.67 15.77 -14.59
C SER A 113 -1.94 16.60 -14.80
N ASN A 114 -2.87 16.50 -13.85
CA ASN A 114 -4.16 17.18 -13.93
C ASN A 114 -4.38 17.95 -12.63
N GLU A 115 -4.57 19.26 -12.74
CA GLU A 115 -4.67 20.14 -11.58
C GLU A 115 -5.89 19.85 -10.70
N ASP A 116 -7.03 19.46 -11.29
CA ASP A 116 -8.23 19.10 -10.52
C ASP A 116 -8.04 17.81 -9.71
N VAL A 117 -7.28 16.87 -10.27
CA VAL A 117 -6.90 15.63 -9.57
C VAL A 117 -5.91 15.96 -8.45
N ASN A 118 -4.90 16.79 -8.74
CA ASN A 118 -3.92 17.24 -7.75
C ASN A 118 -4.59 17.98 -6.58
N LEU A 119 -5.57 18.84 -6.86
CA LEU A 119 -6.38 19.51 -5.83
C LEU A 119 -7.11 18.52 -4.93
N LYS A 120 -7.73 17.48 -5.51
CA LYS A 120 -8.41 16.42 -4.74
C LYS A 120 -7.44 15.62 -3.89
N LEU A 121 -6.28 15.27 -4.44
CA LEU A 121 -5.24 14.53 -3.72
C LEU A 121 -4.65 15.38 -2.58
N ARG A 122 -4.44 16.69 -2.78
CA ARG A 122 -4.03 17.63 -1.72
C ARG A 122 -5.10 17.76 -0.64
N HIS A 123 -6.37 17.91 -1.02
CA HIS A 123 -7.49 17.97 -0.07
C HIS A 123 -7.62 16.68 0.75
N ALA A 124 -7.24 15.53 0.17
CA ALA A 124 -7.19 14.25 0.87
C ALA A 124 -5.94 14.08 1.77
N GLY A 125 -5.02 15.06 1.79
CA GLY A 125 -3.83 15.05 2.63
C GLY A 125 -2.75 14.07 2.18
N LEU A 126 -2.73 13.68 0.90
CA LEU A 126 -1.66 12.84 0.37
C LEU A 126 -0.36 13.65 0.28
N SER A 127 0.78 12.99 0.45
CA SER A 127 2.08 13.58 0.16
C SER A 127 2.38 13.58 -1.34
N GLN A 128 3.40 14.34 -1.76
CA GLN A 128 3.93 14.35 -3.12
C GLN A 128 4.27 12.94 -3.64
N GLU A 129 4.95 12.12 -2.83
CA GLU A 129 5.31 10.74 -3.20
C GLU A 129 4.06 9.87 -3.38
N GLN A 130 3.09 10.01 -2.49
CA GLN A 130 1.83 9.26 -2.57
C GLN A 130 1.02 9.68 -3.82
N ALA A 131 1.01 10.97 -4.17
CA ALA A 131 0.40 11.44 -5.40
C ALA A 131 1.08 10.84 -6.64
N GLN A 132 2.41 10.77 -6.67
CA GLN A 132 3.15 10.10 -7.75
C GLN A 132 2.77 8.62 -7.86
N ILE A 133 2.64 7.90 -6.74
CA ILE A 133 2.20 6.50 -6.73
C ILE A 133 0.80 6.34 -7.34
N VAL A 134 -0.14 7.25 -7.06
CA VAL A 134 -1.48 7.21 -7.66
C VAL A 134 -1.41 7.36 -9.19
N TYR A 135 -0.58 8.26 -9.70
CA TYR A 135 -0.38 8.42 -11.14
C TYR A 135 0.27 7.20 -11.78
N ASN A 136 1.27 6.60 -11.12
CA ASN A 136 1.91 5.37 -11.57
C ASN A 136 0.91 4.20 -11.64
N LEU A 137 0.11 4.02 -10.58
CA LEU A 137 -0.92 2.98 -10.54
C LEU A 137 -2.01 3.21 -11.59
N ALA A 138 -2.39 4.46 -11.83
CA ALA A 138 -3.30 4.80 -12.90
C ALA A 138 -2.73 4.41 -14.27
N ALA A 139 -1.42 4.56 -14.50
CA ALA A 139 -0.77 4.11 -15.73
C ALA A 139 -0.84 2.59 -15.91
N GLU A 140 -0.55 1.83 -14.86
CA GLU A 140 -0.59 0.37 -14.89
C GLU A 140 -1.97 -0.19 -15.26
N VAL A 141 -3.05 0.51 -14.87
CA VAL A 141 -4.43 0.08 -15.12
C VAL A 141 -5.01 0.68 -16.41
N LEU A 142 -4.81 1.98 -16.64
CA LEU A 142 -5.47 2.70 -17.73
C LEU A 142 -4.77 2.49 -19.07
N VAL A 143 -3.44 2.40 -19.11
CA VAL A 143 -2.71 2.26 -20.38
C VAL A 143 -3.11 0.97 -21.11
N PRO A 144 -3.10 -0.22 -20.46
CA PRO A 144 -3.54 -1.45 -21.13
C PRO A 144 -5.01 -1.40 -21.57
N LEU A 145 -5.87 -0.74 -20.80
CA LEU A 145 -7.28 -0.59 -21.16
C LEU A 145 -7.46 0.27 -22.41
N ILE A 146 -6.73 1.40 -22.50
CA ILE A 146 -6.77 2.29 -23.66
C ILE A 146 -6.22 1.57 -24.89
N GLU A 147 -5.12 0.84 -24.76
CA GLU A 147 -4.57 0.04 -25.85
C GLU A 147 -5.59 -0.97 -26.37
N ASN A 148 -6.23 -1.73 -25.48
CA ASN A 148 -7.28 -2.69 -25.87
C ASN A 148 -8.43 -2.00 -26.62
N VAL A 149 -8.91 -0.86 -26.14
CA VAL A 149 -9.97 -0.10 -26.82
C VAL A 149 -9.50 0.44 -28.16
N ALA A 150 -8.24 0.88 -28.27
CA ALA A 150 -7.66 1.34 -29.53
C ALA A 150 -7.58 0.21 -30.57
N TRP A 151 -7.22 -1.01 -30.16
CA TRP A 151 -7.23 -2.19 -31.03
C TRP A 151 -8.64 -2.49 -31.58
N ASP A 152 -9.65 -2.50 -30.71
CA ASP A 152 -11.04 -2.72 -31.12
C ASP A 152 -11.55 -1.63 -32.06
N ASN A 153 -11.18 -0.37 -31.79
CA ASN A 153 -11.56 0.76 -32.63
C ASN A 153 -10.89 0.68 -34.01
N GLN A 154 -9.61 0.31 -34.07
CA GLN A 154 -8.88 0.17 -35.32
C GLN A 154 -9.51 -0.90 -36.23
N ALA A 155 -9.90 -2.05 -35.68
CA ALA A 155 -10.59 -3.10 -36.44
C ALA A 155 -11.94 -2.59 -37.00
N ALA A 156 -12.71 -1.86 -36.20
CA ALA A 156 -13.95 -1.24 -36.65
C ALA A 156 -13.73 -0.19 -37.75
N GLN A 157 -12.69 0.65 -37.62
CA GLN A 157 -12.31 1.63 -38.63
C GLN A 157 -11.90 0.97 -39.95
N HIS A 158 -11.15 -0.13 -39.91
CA HIS A 158 -10.77 -0.88 -41.10
C HIS A 158 -12.01 -1.38 -41.87
N VAL A 159 -12.99 -1.95 -41.15
CA VAL A 159 -14.25 -2.41 -41.75
C VAL A 159 -15.09 -1.24 -42.30
N ALA A 160 -15.15 -0.13 -41.57
CA ALA A 160 -15.87 1.06 -42.01
C ALA A 160 -15.26 1.65 -43.30
N ARG A 161 -13.93 1.75 -43.36
CA ARG A 161 -13.20 2.22 -44.54
C ARG A 161 -13.43 1.31 -45.74
N LEU A 162 -13.33 -0.01 -45.56
CA LEU A 162 -13.64 -0.99 -46.62
C LEU A 162 -15.10 -0.89 -47.06
N SER A 163 -16.03 -0.73 -46.12
CA SER A 163 -17.44 -0.53 -46.46
C SER A 163 -17.64 0.73 -47.31
N GLN A 164 -16.92 1.81 -47.04
CA GLN A 164 -16.96 3.02 -47.84
C GLN A 164 -16.35 2.82 -49.24
N ASP A 165 -15.16 2.22 -49.31
CA ASP A 165 -14.42 1.97 -50.56
C ASP A 165 -15.20 1.07 -51.54
N PHE A 166 -15.91 0.06 -51.02
CA PHE A 166 -16.68 -0.90 -51.80
C PHE A 166 -18.15 -0.50 -52.03
N GLY A 167 -18.56 0.72 -51.63
CA GLY A 167 -19.88 1.28 -51.96
C GLY A 167 -21.01 0.92 -50.99
N GLY A 168 -20.68 0.62 -49.73
CA GLY A 168 -21.60 0.37 -48.63
C GLY A 168 -21.40 -1.01 -47.98
N ALA A 169 -22.01 -1.20 -46.80
CA ALA A 169 -21.87 -2.42 -46.01
C ALA A 169 -22.37 -3.68 -46.74
N GLU A 170 -23.48 -3.59 -47.48
CA GLU A 170 -24.02 -4.74 -48.25
C GLU A 170 -23.17 -5.11 -49.46
N ALA A 171 -22.60 -4.12 -50.15
CA ALA A 171 -21.69 -4.35 -51.26
C ALA A 171 -20.38 -4.98 -50.76
N TRP A 172 -19.83 -4.44 -49.67
CA TRP A 172 -18.67 -5.00 -49.00
C TRP A 172 -18.90 -6.45 -48.54
N ALA A 173 -20.04 -6.76 -47.91
CA ALA A 173 -20.33 -8.12 -47.44
C ALA A 173 -20.30 -9.16 -48.58
N ARG A 174 -20.86 -8.81 -49.76
CA ARG A 174 -20.81 -9.66 -50.95
C ARG A 174 -19.39 -9.84 -51.48
N THR A 175 -18.65 -8.74 -51.64
CA THR A 175 -17.27 -8.77 -52.13
C THR A 175 -16.34 -9.53 -51.18
N ALA A 176 -16.49 -9.33 -49.87
CA ALA A 176 -15.72 -10.04 -48.85
C ALA A 176 -15.95 -11.56 -48.86
N GLN A 177 -17.15 -12.03 -49.23
CA GLN A 177 -17.42 -13.46 -49.40
C GLN A 177 -16.75 -14.02 -50.67
N GLN A 178 -16.77 -13.27 -51.76
CA GLN A 178 -16.07 -13.64 -53.00
C GLN A 178 -14.55 -13.70 -52.78
N LEU A 179 -13.97 -12.67 -52.15
CA LEU A 179 -12.56 -12.61 -51.79
C LEU A 179 -12.15 -13.76 -50.87
N ARG A 180 -12.95 -14.10 -49.85
CA ARG A 180 -12.69 -15.27 -48.99
C ARG A 180 -12.63 -16.58 -49.76
N THR A 181 -13.55 -16.77 -50.69
CA THR A 181 -13.64 -18.00 -51.49
C THR A 181 -12.48 -18.09 -52.46
N TRP A 182 -12.19 -17.02 -53.19
CA TRP A 182 -11.08 -16.94 -54.13
C TRP A 182 -9.72 -17.04 -53.41
N GLY A 183 -9.53 -16.29 -52.32
CA GLY A 183 -8.28 -16.25 -51.58
C GLY A 183 -7.91 -17.59 -50.96
N ARG A 184 -8.88 -18.32 -50.39
CA ARG A 184 -8.63 -19.68 -49.88
C ARG A 184 -8.32 -20.70 -50.97
N ALA A 185 -8.83 -20.50 -52.18
CA ALA A 185 -8.60 -21.42 -53.30
C ALA A 185 -7.26 -21.16 -54.01
N ASN A 186 -6.80 -19.90 -54.05
CA ASN A 186 -5.67 -19.48 -54.88
C ASN A 186 -4.40 -19.09 -54.08
N LEU A 187 -4.51 -18.86 -52.78
CA LEU A 187 -3.39 -18.42 -51.94
C LEU A 187 -3.06 -19.44 -50.85
N ALA A 188 -1.79 -19.51 -50.48
CA ALA A 188 -1.37 -20.25 -49.30
C ALA A 188 -2.00 -19.66 -48.02
N PRO A 189 -2.34 -20.47 -47.01
CA PRO A 189 -3.05 -19.99 -45.81
C PRO A 189 -2.36 -18.82 -45.09
N GLN A 190 -1.02 -18.82 -45.07
CA GLN A 190 -0.24 -17.75 -44.43
C GLN A 190 -0.33 -16.43 -45.21
N VAL A 191 -0.24 -16.48 -46.54
CA VAL A 191 -0.34 -15.30 -47.42
C VAL A 191 -1.75 -14.72 -47.38
N TYR A 192 -2.76 -15.58 -47.40
CA TYR A 192 -4.15 -15.16 -47.27
C TYR A 192 -4.40 -14.42 -45.95
N THR A 193 -3.93 -14.96 -44.82
CA THR A 193 -4.13 -14.35 -43.50
C THR A 193 -3.42 -13.00 -43.39
N ALA A 194 -2.18 -12.90 -43.92
CA ALA A 194 -1.44 -11.65 -43.93
C ALA A 194 -2.15 -10.56 -44.76
N LEU A 195 -2.62 -10.90 -45.97
CA LEU A 195 -3.35 -9.95 -46.83
C LEU A 195 -4.75 -9.60 -46.30
N ALA A 196 -5.40 -10.51 -45.58
CA ALA A 196 -6.73 -10.29 -45.02
C ALA A 196 -6.72 -9.45 -43.74
N SER A 197 -5.55 -9.25 -43.11
CA SER A 197 -5.42 -8.48 -41.86
C SER A 197 -5.40 -6.97 -42.06
N ASP A 198 -5.16 -6.50 -43.30
CA ASP A 198 -4.97 -5.09 -43.61
C ASP A 198 -5.87 -4.64 -44.79
N PRO A 199 -6.43 -3.42 -44.77
CA PRO A 199 -7.27 -2.91 -45.85
C PRO A 199 -6.55 -2.87 -47.22
N GLU A 200 -5.26 -2.56 -47.26
CA GLU A 200 -4.49 -2.51 -48.50
C GLU A 200 -4.28 -3.91 -49.08
N GLY A 201 -4.07 -4.91 -48.22
CA GLY A 201 -3.98 -6.31 -48.62
C GLY A 201 -5.29 -6.83 -49.24
N ILE A 202 -6.43 -6.40 -48.72
CA ILE A 202 -7.76 -6.71 -49.27
C ILE A 202 -7.93 -6.07 -50.66
N HIS A 203 -7.50 -4.82 -50.85
CA HIS A 203 -7.50 -4.16 -52.16
C HIS A 203 -6.60 -4.88 -53.17
N ALA A 204 -5.40 -5.29 -52.75
CA ALA A 204 -4.49 -6.08 -53.57
C ALA A 204 -5.12 -7.42 -53.99
N MET A 205 -5.75 -8.13 -53.04
CA MET A 205 -6.47 -9.38 -53.31
C MET A 205 -7.61 -9.18 -54.31
N HIS A 206 -8.35 -8.08 -54.18
CA HIS A 206 -9.41 -7.71 -55.12
C HIS A 206 -8.88 -7.41 -56.52
N GLN A 207 -7.71 -6.76 -56.63
CA GLN A 207 -7.08 -6.52 -57.93
C GLN A 207 -6.61 -7.82 -58.59
N MET A 208 -6.01 -8.75 -57.83
CA MET A 208 -5.59 -10.07 -58.33
C MET A 208 -6.77 -10.95 -58.78
N MET A 209 -7.92 -10.84 -58.12
CA MET A 209 -9.13 -11.56 -58.53
C MET A 209 -9.70 -11.04 -59.87
N ARG A 210 -9.43 -9.78 -60.22
CA ARG A 210 -9.95 -9.12 -61.43
C ARG A 210 -9.01 -9.17 -62.63
N SER A 211 -7.76 -9.62 -62.44
CA SER A 211 -6.78 -9.86 -63.50
C SER A 211 -6.93 -11.26 -64.07
#